data_AF-A0A929LBT1-F1
#
_entry.id   AF-A0A929LBT1-F1
#
_cell.length_a   1.000
_cell.length_b   1.000
_cell.length_c   1.000
_cell.angle_alpha   90.00
_cell.angle_beta   90.00
_cell.angle_gamma   90.00
#
_symmetry.space_group_name_H-M   'P 1'
#
loop_
_entity.id
_entity.type
_entity.pdbx_description
1 polymer ?
#
loop_
_entity_poly.entity_id
_entity_poly.type
_entity_poly.pdbx_seq_one_letter_code
_entity_poly.pdbx_strand_id
1 'polypeptide(L)'
;MRKLRNSALAIATATTVALGGMTVAGAQDGGALPNEESNVNLSETGSSAGSLGDALEFGEEADPRAIFGSDKSGFGDQPLWAQLMYGVGVAGVAASIFGLVIAPAANFIYANFLAK
;
A
#
# COMPACT_ATOMS: atom_id res chain seq x y z
N MET A 1 -27.43 8.26 7.86
CA MET A 1 -26.16 7.73 8.42
C MET A 1 -25.98 6.20 8.24
N ARG A 2 -26.49 5.57 7.15
CA ARG A 2 -26.31 4.11 6.92
C ARG A 2 -25.12 3.78 6.00
N LYS A 3 -24.67 4.74 5.19
CA LYS A 3 -23.62 4.55 4.18
C LYS A 3 -22.21 4.43 4.79
N LEU A 4 -21.90 5.23 5.81
CA LEU A 4 -20.60 5.20 6.50
C LEU A 4 -20.32 3.88 7.25
N ARG A 5 -21.37 3.26 7.82
CA ARG A 5 -21.24 2.00 8.57
C ARG A 5 -20.96 0.80 7.65
N ASN A 6 -21.55 0.77 6.46
CA ASN A 6 -21.25 -0.26 5.46
C ASN A 6 -19.88 -0.05 4.82
N SER A 7 -19.49 1.21 4.53
CA SER A 7 -18.16 1.51 3.99
C SER A 7 -17.04 1.14 4.96
N ALA A 8 -17.18 1.44 6.26
CA ALA A 8 -16.18 1.06 7.25
C ALA A 8 -15.98 -0.47 7.34
N LEU A 9 -17.06 -1.24 7.23
CA LEU A 9 -16.99 -2.70 7.27
C LEU A 9 -16.34 -3.27 6.00
N ALA A 10 -16.68 -2.72 4.82
CA ALA A 10 -16.04 -3.09 3.56
C ALA A 10 -14.54 -2.71 3.54
N ILE A 11 -14.17 -1.54 4.07
CA ILE A 11 -12.78 -1.11 4.21
C ILE A 11 -12.04 -2.08 5.14
N ALA A 12 -12.59 -2.41 6.31
CA ALA A 12 -11.96 -3.33 7.25
C ALA A 12 -11.74 -4.74 6.66
N THR A 13 -12.69 -5.26 5.89
CA THR A 13 -12.53 -6.55 5.20
C THR A 13 -11.51 -6.45 4.08
N ALA A 14 -11.55 -5.39 3.26
CA ALA A 14 -10.58 -5.17 2.19
C ALA A 14 -9.15 -4.99 2.72
N THR A 15 -8.96 -4.23 3.81
CA THR A 15 -7.65 -4.07 4.45
C THR A 15 -7.16 -5.36 5.07
N THR A 16 -8.06 -6.19 5.63
CA THR A 16 -7.69 -7.50 6.18
C THR A 16 -7.29 -8.48 5.07
N VAL A 17 -8.00 -8.50 3.93
CA VAL A 17 -7.64 -9.32 2.77
C VAL A 17 -6.33 -8.86 2.15
N ALA A 18 -6.11 -7.55 2.02
CA ALA A 18 -4.87 -6.99 1.49
C ALA A 18 -3.67 -7.28 2.41
N LEU A 19 -3.77 -7.03 3.72
CA LEU A 19 -2.69 -7.37 4.67
C LEU A 19 -2.47 -8.88 4.76
N GLY A 20 -3.54 -9.69 4.76
CA GLY A 20 -3.45 -11.14 4.77
C GLY A 20 -2.69 -11.69 3.56
N GLY A 21 -2.93 -11.15 2.36
CA GLY A 21 -2.19 -11.50 1.15
C GLY A 21 -0.70 -11.15 1.21
N MET A 22 -0.35 -9.99 1.77
CA MET A 22 1.06 -9.57 1.91
C MET A 22 1.85 -10.42 2.93
N THR A 23 1.18 -11.05 3.91
CA THR A 23 1.87 -11.91 4.91
C THR A 23 2.41 -13.23 4.33
N VAL A 24 1.90 -13.70 3.19
CA VAL A 24 2.44 -14.89 2.51
C VAL A 24 3.80 -14.60 1.86
N ALA A 25 4.06 -13.37 1.41
CA ALA A 25 5.33 -12.97 0.79
C ALA A 25 6.46 -12.69 1.80
N GLY A 26 6.14 -12.44 3.08
CA GLY A 26 7.11 -12.03 4.09
C GLY A 26 7.79 -13.16 4.88
N ALA A 27 7.37 -14.41 4.70
CA ALA A 27 7.75 -15.53 5.57
C ALA A 27 8.36 -16.75 4.85
N GLN A 28 8.96 -16.57 3.66
CA GLN A 28 9.75 -17.64 3.04
C GLN A 28 11.24 -17.48 3.40
N ASP A 29 11.59 -17.91 4.61
CA ASP A 29 12.99 -18.18 4.96
C ASP A 29 13.28 -19.66 4.63
N GLY A 30 14.21 -19.90 3.70
CA GLY A 30 14.83 -21.20 3.46
C GLY A 30 13.97 -22.31 2.83
N GLY A 31 13.77 -22.27 1.51
CA GLY A 31 13.40 -23.47 0.74
C GLY A 31 12.62 -23.15 -0.51
N ALA A 32 13.23 -23.43 -1.68
CA ALA A 32 12.66 -23.48 -3.04
C ALA A 32 11.41 -22.62 -3.30
N LEU A 33 11.59 -21.54 -4.07
CA LEU A 33 10.51 -20.74 -4.67
C LEU A 33 9.50 -21.66 -5.37
N PRO A 34 8.23 -21.76 -4.93
CA PRO A 34 7.19 -22.15 -5.85
C PRO A 34 6.93 -20.93 -6.75
N ASN A 35 7.10 -21.14 -8.05
CA ASN A 35 6.60 -20.27 -9.10
C ASN A 35 5.06 -20.31 -9.09
N GLU A 36 4.46 -19.79 -8.03
CA GLU A 36 3.03 -19.54 -7.96
C GLU A 36 2.85 -18.12 -8.49
N GLU A 37 2.57 -18.03 -9.80
CA GLU A 37 1.96 -16.87 -10.40
C GLU A 37 0.80 -16.45 -9.51
N SER A 38 0.97 -15.38 -8.74
CA SER A 38 -0.14 -14.71 -8.07
C SER A 38 -0.92 -13.96 -9.15
N ASN A 39 -1.58 -14.73 -10.02
CA ASN A 39 -2.62 -14.27 -10.90
C ASN A 39 -3.81 -13.94 -10.01
N VAL A 40 -3.84 -12.72 -9.49
CA VAL A 40 -5.05 -12.15 -8.94
C VAL A 40 -5.95 -11.86 -10.14
N ASN A 41 -6.74 -12.85 -10.57
CA ASN A 41 -7.65 -12.72 -11.70
C ASN A 41 -8.86 -11.86 -11.31
N LEU A 42 -8.65 -10.54 -11.23
CA LEU A 42 -9.72 -9.57 -10.98
C LEU A 42 -10.80 -9.58 -12.06
N SER A 43 -10.54 -10.22 -13.20
CA SER A 43 -11.51 -10.40 -14.28
C SER A 43 -12.69 -11.31 -13.92
N GLU A 44 -12.55 -12.22 -12.93
CA GLU A 44 -13.65 -13.10 -12.49
C GLU A 44 -14.50 -12.50 -11.37
N THR A 45 -14.00 -11.45 -10.69
CA THR A 45 -14.78 -10.70 -9.71
C THR A 45 -15.56 -9.62 -10.46
N GLY A 46 -16.90 -9.72 -10.46
CA GLY A 46 -17.80 -9.02 -11.38
C GLY A 46 -17.43 -7.58 -11.77
N SER A 47 -17.68 -7.26 -13.06
CA SER A 47 -17.55 -5.99 -13.82
C SER A 47 -16.79 -4.80 -13.19
N SER A 48 -17.10 -4.40 -11.96
CA SER A 48 -16.40 -3.35 -11.21
C SER A 48 -15.00 -3.72 -10.72
N ALA A 49 -14.71 -4.99 -10.40
CA ALA A 49 -13.35 -5.37 -9.98
C ALA A 49 -12.44 -5.55 -11.20
N GLY A 50 -12.96 -6.11 -12.30
CA GLY A 50 -12.26 -6.13 -13.59
C GLY A 50 -11.88 -4.72 -14.07
N SER A 51 -12.80 -3.73 -13.97
CA SER A 51 -12.50 -2.35 -14.39
C SER A 51 -11.50 -1.64 -13.46
N LEU A 52 -11.48 -1.98 -12.16
CA LEU A 52 -10.45 -1.49 -11.25
C LEU A 52 -9.09 -2.15 -11.50
N GLY A 53 -9.08 -3.43 -11.87
CA GLY A 53 -7.86 -4.14 -12.16
C GLY A 53 -7.18 -3.64 -13.42
N ASP A 54 -7.97 -3.32 -14.44
CA ASP A 54 -7.51 -2.66 -15.67
C ASP A 54 -7.04 -1.23 -15.40
N ALA A 55 -7.80 -0.45 -14.63
CA ALA A 55 -7.41 0.93 -14.29
C ALA A 55 -6.15 1.04 -13.42
N LEU A 56 -5.80 -0.01 -12.67
CA LEU A 56 -4.59 -0.08 -11.83
C LEU A 56 -3.47 -0.89 -12.48
N GLU A 57 -3.70 -1.43 -13.68
CA GLU A 57 -2.71 -2.21 -14.45
C GLU A 57 -2.17 -3.41 -13.66
N PHE A 58 -3.00 -4.10 -12.86
CA PHE A 58 -2.56 -5.25 -12.06
C PHE A 58 -2.08 -6.44 -12.89
N GLY A 59 -2.43 -6.48 -14.18
CA GLY A 59 -1.95 -7.49 -15.12
C GLY A 59 -0.54 -7.22 -15.66
N GLU A 60 0.04 -6.05 -15.37
CA GLU A 60 1.36 -5.66 -15.85
C GLU A 60 2.44 -5.89 -14.79
N GLU A 61 3.57 -6.41 -15.24
CA GLU A 61 4.73 -6.70 -14.40
C GLU A 61 5.57 -5.43 -14.18
N ALA A 62 5.97 -5.19 -12.93
CA ALA A 62 6.76 -4.03 -12.55
C ALA A 62 8.25 -4.38 -12.40
N ASP A 63 9.14 -3.50 -12.87
CA ASP A 63 10.58 -3.61 -12.64
C ASP A 63 10.96 -3.02 -11.26
N PRO A 64 11.40 -3.85 -10.29
CA PRO A 64 11.78 -3.38 -8.97
C PRO A 64 13.00 -2.46 -9.00
N ARG A 65 13.88 -2.54 -10.02
CA ARG A 65 15.04 -1.65 -10.14
C ARG A 65 14.62 -0.25 -10.54
N ALA A 66 13.60 -0.10 -11.40
CA ALA A 66 13.03 1.20 -11.73
C ALA A 66 12.27 1.82 -10.55
N ILE A 67 11.71 0.99 -9.65
CA ILE A 67 10.95 1.47 -8.48
C ILE A 67 11.83 1.76 -7.27
N PHE A 68 12.79 0.90 -6.94
CA PHE A 68 13.60 1.00 -5.72
C PHE A 68 15.08 1.26 -5.97
N GLY A 69 15.50 1.28 -7.23
CA GLY A 69 16.88 1.59 -7.60
C GLY A 69 17.23 3.06 -7.41
N SER A 70 18.53 3.32 -7.52
CA SER A 70 19.11 4.66 -7.46
C SER A 70 18.79 5.51 -8.70
N ASP A 71 18.55 4.86 -9.84
CA ASP A 71 18.07 5.50 -11.06
C ASP A 71 16.54 5.41 -11.13
N LYS A 72 15.89 6.50 -11.52
CA LYS A 72 14.43 6.66 -11.57
C LYS A 72 13.92 6.93 -12.99
N SER A 73 14.78 6.86 -14.00
CA SER A 73 14.43 7.17 -15.39
C SER A 73 13.24 6.37 -15.92
N GLY A 74 13.02 5.14 -15.42
CA GLY A 74 11.91 4.26 -15.83
C GLY A 74 10.75 4.17 -14.84
N PHE A 75 10.67 5.04 -13.82
CA PHE A 75 9.61 4.97 -12.80
C PHE A 75 8.22 5.29 -13.37
N GLY A 76 8.14 6.26 -14.29
CA GLY A 76 6.87 6.67 -14.91
C GLY A 76 6.29 5.63 -15.88
N ASP A 77 7.12 4.70 -16.35
CA ASP A 77 6.73 3.60 -17.24
C ASP A 77 6.27 2.35 -16.48
N GLN A 78 6.30 2.39 -15.14
CA GLN A 78 5.84 1.29 -14.29
C GLN A 78 4.32 1.28 -14.17
N PRO A 79 3.70 0.11 -13.95
CA PRO A 79 2.26 0.04 -13.82
C PRO A 79 1.75 0.83 -12.61
N LEU A 80 0.54 1.37 -12.74
CA LEU A 80 -0.02 2.33 -11.79
C LEU A 80 -0.10 1.78 -10.36
N TRP A 81 -0.43 0.50 -10.19
CA TRP A 81 -0.43 -0.14 -8.86
C TRP A 81 0.93 -0.03 -8.16
N ALA A 82 2.01 -0.18 -8.92
CA ALA A 82 3.36 -0.21 -8.38
C ALA A 82 3.84 1.20 -8.02
N GLN A 83 3.52 2.18 -8.86
CA GLN A 83 3.73 3.60 -8.55
C GLN A 83 2.95 4.02 -7.29
N LEU A 84 1.69 3.58 -7.18
CA LEU A 84 0.82 3.88 -6.04
C LEU A 84 1.38 3.29 -4.74
N MET A 85 1.80 2.02 -4.76
CA MET A 85 2.40 1.36 -3.60
C MET A 85 3.70 2.05 -3.16
N TYR A 86 4.53 2.47 -4.12
CA TYR A 86 5.72 3.27 -3.80
C TYR A 86 5.35 4.59 -3.13
N GLY A 87 4.39 5.33 -3.69
CA GLY A 87 3.91 6.59 -3.12
C GLY A 87 3.33 6.43 -1.71
N VAL A 88 2.54 5.38 -1.49
CA VAL A 88 2.00 5.02 -0.15
C VAL A 88 3.12 4.70 0.82
N GLY A 89 4.14 3.95 0.39
CA GLY A 89 5.31 3.64 1.22
C GLY A 89 6.06 4.90 1.66
N VAL A 90 6.37 5.80 0.73
CA VAL A 90 7.05 7.07 1.02
C VAL A 90 6.21 7.94 1.96
N ALA A 91 4.91 8.07 1.70
CA ALA A 91 4.00 8.81 2.56
C ALA A 91 3.91 8.18 3.96
N GLY A 92 3.90 6.85 4.05
CA GLY A 92 3.89 6.10 5.30
C GLY A 92 5.13 6.34 6.15
N VAL A 93 6.32 6.35 5.53
CA VAL A 93 7.57 6.69 6.23
C VAL A 93 7.50 8.12 6.76
N ALA A 94 7.08 9.08 5.94
CA ALA A 94 6.92 10.47 6.39
C ALA A 94 5.92 10.57 7.55
N ALA A 95 4.75 9.97 7.40
CA ALA A 95 3.71 9.94 8.43
C ALA A 95 4.20 9.30 9.74
N SER A 96 5.04 8.27 9.67
CA SER A 96 5.62 7.64 10.86
C SER A 96 6.51 8.61 11.65
N ILE A 97 7.34 9.40 10.96
CA ILE A 97 8.19 10.41 11.59
C ILE A 97 7.33 11.50 12.22
N PHE A 98 6.32 11.97 11.49
CA PHE A 98 5.38 12.96 12.01
C PHE A 98 4.64 12.47 13.26
N GLY A 99 4.09 11.25 13.22
CA GLY A 99 3.29 10.69 14.30
C GLY A 99 4.10 10.32 15.54
N LEU A 100 5.34 9.83 15.37
CA LEU A 100 6.15 9.34 16.49
C LEU A 100 7.07 10.40 17.09
N VAL A 101 7.53 11.36 16.30
CA VAL A 101 8.52 12.35 16.76
C VAL A 101 7.91 13.74 16.83
N ILE A 102 7.40 14.23 15.71
CA ILE A 102 7.02 15.65 15.58
C ILE A 102 5.77 15.97 16.40
N ALA A 103 4.72 15.14 16.30
CA ALA A 103 3.48 15.37 17.03
C ALA A 103 3.65 15.30 18.56
N PRO A 104 4.35 14.29 19.14
CA PRO A 104 4.62 14.29 20.58
C PRO A 104 5.50 15.46 21.04
N ALA A 105 6.54 15.80 20.27
CA ALA A 105 7.43 16.91 20.61
C ALA A 105 6.70 18.27 20.58
N ALA A 106 5.90 18.52 19.53
CA ALA A 106 5.09 19.73 19.43
C ALA A 106 4.07 19.83 20.58
N ASN A 107 3.41 18.72 20.93
CA ASN A 107 2.49 18.66 22.05
C ASN A 107 3.19 18.95 23.39
N PHE A 108 4.39 18.38 23.61
CA PHE A 108 5.19 18.64 24.81
C PHE A 108 5.57 20.11 24.94
N ILE A 109 6.05 20.72 23.86
CA ILE A 109 6.43 22.14 23.85
C ILE A 109 5.21 23.03 24.15
N TYR A 110 4.08 22.75 23.48
CA TYR A 110 2.85 23.49 23.70
C TYR A 110 2.40 23.41 25.16
N ALA A 111 2.29 22.19 25.71
CA ALA A 111 1.79 21.98 27.07
C ALA A 111 2.67 22.60 28.15
N ASN A 112 3.99 22.61 27.96
CA ASN A 112 4.92 23.03 29.02
C ASN A 112 5.39 24.49 28.91
N PHE A 113 5.37 25.08 27.72
CA PHE A 113 5.95 26.40 27.48
C PHE A 113 4.99 27.42 26.85
N LEU A 114 3.93 27.00 26.15
CA LEU A 114 3.04 27.92 25.43
C LEU A 114 1.62 27.99 26.02
N ALA A 115 1.16 26.93 26.69
CA ALA A 115 -0.17 26.85 27.29
C ALA A 115 -0.25 27.41 28.73
N LYS A 116 0.81 28.07 29.20
CA LYS A 116 0.93 28.70 30.52
C LYS A 116 0.71 30.20 30.40
#